data_AF-A0A821BEH0-F1
#
_entry.id   AF-A0A821BEH0-F1
#
_cell.length_a   1.000
_cell.length_b   1.000
_cell.length_c   1.000
_cell.angle_alpha   90.00
_cell.angle_beta   90.00
_cell.angle_gamma   90.00
#
_symmetry.space_group_name_H-M   'P 1'
#
loop_
_entity.id
_entity.type
_entity.pdbx_description
1 polymer ?
#
loop_
_entity_poly.entity_id
_entity_poly.type
_entity_poly.pdbx_seq_one_letter_code
_entity_poly.pdbx_strand_id
1 'polypeptide(L)'
;MKHLFSQLMNLPDEILMIILSNLDNIEVLYSLIGVNRRLDQIARDPNFTSQLALIKYNSSPVLTSSLSDLVLNRFCLHILPQICYKIKWFKLETLSMERILLAANYSNLNQLDILIMDQDTDIDLFTSKNFDYFNY
;
A
#
# COMPACT_ATOMS: atom_id res chain seq x y z
N MET A 1 11.26 25.19 -2.86
CA MET A 1 10.24 24.13 -3.01
C MET A 1 9.27 24.35 -4.17
N LYS A 2 8.60 25.52 -4.32
CA LYS A 2 7.61 25.74 -5.41
C LYS A 2 8.15 25.50 -6.83
N HIS A 3 9.39 25.90 -7.10
CA HIS A 3 10.02 25.77 -8.42
C HIS A 3 10.33 24.31 -8.82
N LEU A 4 10.73 23.48 -7.86
CA LEU A 4 11.00 22.05 -8.08
C LEU A 4 9.71 21.29 -8.33
N PHE A 5 8.64 21.62 -7.59
CA PHE A 5 7.33 21.03 -7.81
C PHE A 5 6.78 21.35 -9.20
N SER A 6 6.92 22.59 -9.68
CA SER A 6 6.50 22.94 -11.05
C SER A 6 7.31 22.21 -12.12
N GLN A 7 8.61 22.00 -11.91
CA GLN A 7 9.43 21.25 -12.85
C GLN A 7 9.04 19.77 -12.91
N LEU A 8 8.80 19.15 -11.75
CA LEU A 8 8.32 17.77 -11.67
C LEU A 8 6.97 17.60 -12.36
N MET A 9 6.04 18.53 -12.12
CA MET A 9 4.70 18.51 -12.74
C MET A 9 4.70 18.80 -14.24
N ASN A 10 5.82 19.20 -14.84
CA ASN A 10 5.97 19.38 -16.28
C ASN A 10 6.57 18.15 -16.97
N LEU A 11 7.08 17.17 -16.22
CA LEU A 11 7.56 15.93 -16.81
C LEU A 11 6.40 15.14 -17.43
N PRO A 12 6.62 14.34 -18.49
CA PRO A 12 5.65 13.37 -19.00
C PRO A 12 5.29 12.30 -17.95
N ASP A 13 4.11 11.69 -18.08
CA ASP A 13 3.64 10.65 -17.14
C ASP A 13 4.59 9.45 -17.10
N GLU A 14 5.16 9.07 -18.23
CA GLU A 14 6.08 7.94 -18.34
C GLU A 14 7.36 8.14 -17.52
N ILE A 15 7.88 9.37 -17.50
CA ILE A 15 9.06 9.72 -16.70
C ILE A 15 8.72 9.72 -15.22
N LEU A 16 7.54 10.23 -14.85
CA LEU A 16 7.06 10.19 -13.47
C LEU A 16 6.87 8.75 -13.01
N MET A 17 6.29 7.88 -13.84
CA MET A 17 6.13 6.45 -13.55
C MET A 17 7.48 5.79 -13.25
N ILE A 18 8.50 6.05 -14.08
CA ILE A 18 9.87 5.50 -13.88
C ILE A 18 10.48 6.00 -12.56
N ILE A 19 10.30 7.27 -12.22
CA ILE A 19 10.83 7.83 -10.96
C ILE A 19 10.11 7.18 -9.77
N LEU A 20 8.79 7.15 -9.80
CA LEU A 20 7.95 6.66 -8.71
C LEU A 20 8.06 5.14 -8.53
N SER A 21 8.33 4.36 -9.58
CA SER A 21 8.52 2.91 -9.48
C SER A 21 9.77 2.50 -8.69
N ASN A 22 10.66 3.45 -8.38
CA ASN A 22 11.79 3.22 -7.49
C ASN A 22 11.45 3.43 -6.01
N LEU A 23 10.21 3.83 -5.68
CA LEU A 23 9.74 4.07 -4.33
C LEU A 23 8.84 2.93 -3.86
N ASP A 24 8.65 2.83 -2.54
CA ASP A 24 7.69 1.89 -1.97
C ASP A 24 6.25 2.26 -2.36
N ASN A 25 5.45 1.26 -2.73
CA ASN A 25 4.07 1.46 -3.18
C ASN A 25 3.21 2.15 -2.11
N ILE A 26 3.43 1.86 -0.82
CA ILE A 26 2.70 2.50 0.27
C ILE A 26 3.06 3.99 0.34
N GLU A 27 4.34 4.33 0.20
CA GLU A 27 4.80 5.72 0.18
C GLU A 27 4.24 6.49 -1.01
N VAL A 28 4.22 5.88 -2.21
CA VAL A 28 3.63 6.49 -3.41
C VAL A 28 2.14 6.75 -3.20
N LEU A 29 1.38 5.72 -2.81
CA LEU A 29 -0.06 5.83 -2.64
C LEU A 29 -0.44 6.81 -1.53
N TYR A 30 0.26 6.75 -0.39
CA TYR A 30 0.09 7.69 0.69
C TYR A 30 0.43 9.11 0.24
N SER A 31 1.54 9.32 -0.46
CA SER A 31 1.99 10.68 -0.78
C SER A 31 1.17 11.31 -1.89
N LEU A 32 0.66 10.54 -2.84
CA LEU A 32 0.08 11.07 -4.07
C LEU A 32 -1.45 11.11 -4.10
N ILE A 33 -2.13 10.13 -3.48
CA ILE A 33 -3.60 10.06 -3.55
C ILE A 33 -4.24 11.24 -2.80
N GLY A 34 -5.06 11.99 -3.52
CA GLY A 34 -5.76 13.19 -3.06
C GLY A 34 -4.95 14.48 -3.21
N VAL A 35 -3.73 14.44 -3.78
CA VAL A 35 -2.91 15.64 -3.97
C VAL A 35 -3.34 16.43 -5.18
N ASN A 36 -3.47 15.76 -6.34
CA ASN A 36 -4.08 16.34 -7.53
C ASN A 36 -4.50 15.25 -8.51
N ARG A 37 -5.40 15.61 -9.42
CA ARG A 37 -6.02 14.68 -10.37
C ARG A 37 -5.02 13.88 -11.21
N ARG A 38 -3.91 14.49 -11.64
CA ARG A 38 -2.92 13.82 -12.47
C ARG A 38 -2.12 12.79 -11.67
N LEU A 39 -1.64 13.18 -10.49
CA LEU A 39 -0.93 12.27 -9.59
C LEU A 39 -1.84 11.15 -9.07
N ASP A 40 -3.13 11.42 -8.87
CA ASP A 40 -4.11 10.38 -8.53
C ASP A 40 -4.23 9.31 -9.62
N GLN A 41 -4.24 9.73 -10.90
CA GLN A 41 -4.30 8.79 -12.03
C GLN A 41 -3.05 7.91 -12.07
N ILE A 42 -1.88 8.52 -11.92
CA ILE A 42 -0.59 7.83 -11.87
C ILE A 42 -0.54 6.85 -10.68
N ALA A 43 -0.87 7.31 -9.47
CA ALA A 43 -0.80 6.49 -8.27
C ALA A 43 -1.77 5.30 -8.29
N ARG A 44 -2.88 5.41 -9.03
CA ARG A 44 -3.85 4.31 -9.18
C ARG A 44 -3.45 3.31 -10.28
N ASP A 45 -2.29 3.45 -10.91
CA ASP A 45 -1.80 2.49 -11.89
C ASP A 45 -1.59 1.10 -11.24
N PRO A 46 -1.82 -0.01 -11.96
CA PRO A 46 -1.58 -1.36 -11.44
C PRO A 46 -0.15 -1.61 -10.94
N ASN A 47 0.85 -0.87 -11.44
CA ASN A 47 2.23 -0.97 -10.98
C ASN A 47 2.37 -0.64 -9.48
N PHE A 48 1.54 0.28 -8.97
CA PHE A 48 1.56 0.66 -7.54
C PHE A 48 0.47 -0.01 -6.72
N THR A 49 -0.60 -0.50 -7.37
CA THR A 49 -1.81 -0.95 -6.66
C THR A 49 -2.03 -2.46 -6.67
N SER A 50 -1.36 -3.21 -7.57
CA SER A 50 -1.59 -4.65 -7.69
C SER A 50 -1.00 -5.46 -6.54
N GLN A 51 0.08 -4.97 -5.94
CA GLN A 51 0.81 -5.61 -4.85
C GLN A 51 1.07 -4.60 -3.75
N LEU A 52 0.52 -4.84 -2.56
CA LEU A 52 0.70 -3.97 -1.40
C LEU A 52 1.23 -4.75 -0.20
N ALA A 53 2.11 -4.12 0.57
CA ALA A 53 2.58 -4.64 1.85
C ALA A 53 2.38 -3.58 2.94
N LEU A 54 1.36 -3.77 3.80
CA LEU A 54 1.10 -2.92 4.96
C LEU A 54 1.58 -3.65 6.22
N ILE A 55 2.86 -3.47 6.54
CA ILE A 55 3.54 -4.07 7.70
C ILE A 55 4.16 -2.97 8.58
N LYS A 56 4.07 -3.10 9.91
CA LYS A 56 4.57 -2.07 10.84
C LYS A 56 6.07 -2.17 11.11
N TYR A 57 6.68 -3.33 10.92
CA TYR A 57 8.07 -3.58 11.34
C TYR A 57 9.08 -3.28 10.25
N ASN A 58 10.04 -2.41 10.58
CA ASN A 58 11.27 -2.21 9.83
C ASN A 58 12.40 -2.93 10.57
N SER A 59 13.05 -3.88 9.90
CA SER A 59 14.33 -4.44 10.34
C SER A 59 15.51 -3.47 10.12
N SER A 60 15.25 -2.23 9.70
CA SER A 60 16.29 -1.23 9.37
C SER A 60 16.26 -0.06 10.35
N PRO A 61 17.36 0.22 11.08
CA PRO A 61 17.44 1.32 12.04
C PRO A 61 17.59 2.71 11.38
N VAL A 62 17.56 2.85 10.05
CA VAL A 62 17.98 4.10 9.37
C VAL A 62 16.86 4.81 8.59
N LEU A 63 15.72 4.19 8.30
CA LEU A 63 14.59 4.88 7.67
C LEU A 63 13.29 4.55 8.41
N THR A 64 12.85 5.48 9.24
CA THR A 64 11.67 5.40 10.09
C THR A 64 10.42 5.75 9.29
N SER A 65 9.79 4.75 8.69
CA SER A 65 8.36 4.78 8.42
C SER A 65 7.76 3.45 8.85
N SER A 66 7.89 3.13 10.15
CA SER A 66 6.96 2.16 10.73
C SER A 66 5.54 2.61 10.35
N LEU A 67 4.70 1.67 9.93
CA LEU A 67 3.32 1.95 9.54
C LEU A 67 2.59 2.57 10.74
N SER A 68 2.59 3.90 10.83
CA SER A 68 1.95 4.60 11.93
C SER A 68 0.45 4.42 11.84
N ASP A 69 -0.26 4.51 12.97
CA ASP A 69 -1.72 4.46 12.97
C ASP A 69 -2.34 5.53 12.06
N LEU A 70 -1.65 6.66 11.85
CA LEU A 70 -2.06 7.70 10.93
C LEU A 70 -2.00 7.24 9.46
N VAL A 71 -0.93 6.56 9.06
CA VAL A 71 -0.80 5.99 7.72
C VAL A 71 -1.88 4.92 7.53
N LEU A 72 -2.01 4.00 8.49
CA LEU A 72 -3.00 2.94 8.45
C LEU A 72 -4.43 3.49 8.36
N ASN A 73 -4.79 4.49 9.18
CA ASN A 73 -6.10 5.13 9.15
C ASN A 73 -6.40 5.75 7.78
N ARG A 74 -5.43 6.45 7.20
CA ARG A 74 -5.60 7.01 5.86
C ARG A 74 -5.79 5.93 4.81
N PHE A 75 -5.08 4.81 4.93
CA PHE A 75 -5.27 3.68 4.04
C PHE A 75 -6.69 3.11 4.14
N CYS A 76 -7.13 2.77 5.34
CA CYS A 76 -8.46 2.20 5.57
C CYS A 76 -9.59 3.14 5.16
N LEU A 77 -9.50 4.43 5.48
CA LEU A 77 -10.62 5.36 5.28
C LEU A 77 -10.65 5.99 3.89
N HIS A 78 -9.50 6.16 3.24
CA HIS A 78 -9.41 6.96 2.01
C HIS A 78 -8.81 6.20 0.84
N ILE A 79 -7.71 5.47 1.02
CA ILE A 79 -6.98 4.90 -0.14
C ILE A 79 -7.59 3.58 -0.58
N LEU A 80 -7.72 2.60 0.34
CA LEU A 80 -8.17 1.24 0.03
C LEU A 80 -9.56 1.20 -0.62
N PRO A 81 -10.57 1.98 -0.18
CA PRO A 81 -11.87 2.04 -0.87
C PRO A 81 -11.77 2.42 -2.35
N GLN A 82 -10.72 3.14 -2.76
CA GLN A 82 -10.53 3.61 -4.14
C GLN A 82 -9.73 2.64 -5.02
N ILE A 83 -8.96 1.73 -4.43
CA ILE A 83 -8.02 0.85 -5.16
C ILE A 83 -8.23 -0.65 -4.90
N CYS A 84 -9.11 -1.03 -3.98
CA CYS A 84 -9.33 -2.41 -3.55
C CYS A 84 -9.55 -3.40 -4.70
N TYR A 85 -10.31 -3.02 -5.73
CA TYR A 85 -10.56 -3.84 -6.91
C TYR A 85 -9.32 -4.05 -7.80
N LYS A 86 -8.20 -3.36 -7.57
CA LYS A 86 -6.94 -3.53 -8.31
C LYS A 86 -5.94 -4.41 -7.59
N ILE A 87 -6.11 -4.59 -6.28
CA ILE A 87 -5.20 -5.34 -5.43
C ILE A 87 -5.36 -6.83 -5.75
N LYS A 88 -4.27 -7.46 -6.15
CA LYS A 88 -4.18 -8.90 -6.43
C LYS A 88 -3.41 -9.65 -5.35
N TRP A 89 -2.42 -8.98 -4.76
CA TRP A 89 -1.62 -9.50 -3.67
C TRP A 89 -1.58 -8.49 -2.54
N PHE A 90 -1.80 -8.97 -1.31
CA PHE A 90 -1.74 -8.13 -0.13
C PHE A 90 -0.96 -8.84 0.98
N LYS A 91 0.05 -8.17 1.53
CA LYS A 91 0.77 -8.63 2.72
C LYS A 91 0.46 -7.73 3.90
N LEU A 92 -0.01 -8.32 4.99
CA LEU A 92 -0.51 -7.61 6.17
C LEU A 92 0.10 -8.16 7.45
N GLU A 93 0.25 -7.31 8.45
CA GLU A 93 0.50 -7.75 9.82
C GLU A 93 -0.80 -8.09 10.56
N THR A 94 -0.75 -9.13 11.40
CA THR A 94 -1.91 -9.64 12.16
C THR A 94 -2.61 -8.55 12.97
N LEU A 95 -1.85 -7.66 13.63
CA LEU A 95 -2.40 -6.57 14.46
C LEU A 95 -3.23 -5.55 13.67
N SER A 96 -2.96 -5.40 12.36
CA SER A 96 -3.66 -4.45 11.49
C SER A 96 -4.65 -5.13 10.54
N MET A 97 -4.65 -6.46 10.49
CA MET A 97 -5.38 -7.25 9.50
C MET A 97 -6.87 -6.95 9.52
N GLU A 98 -7.53 -6.97 10.68
CA GLU A 98 -8.98 -6.76 10.78
C GLU A 98 -9.40 -5.39 10.21
N ARG A 99 -8.71 -4.32 10.63
CA ARG A 99 -8.97 -2.95 10.15
C ARG A 99 -8.78 -2.82 8.64
N ILE A 100 -7.78 -3.50 8.08
CA ILE A 100 -7.47 -3.43 6.65
C ILE A 100 -8.48 -4.25 5.85
N LEU A 101 -8.73 -5.50 6.23
CA LEU A 101 -9.65 -6.38 5.50
C LEU A 101 -11.10 -5.89 5.54
N LEU A 102 -11.52 -5.19 6.59
CA LEU A 102 -12.85 -4.56 6.67
C LEU A 102 -12.95 -3.21 5.94
N ALA A 103 -11.83 -2.64 5.49
CA ALA A 103 -11.83 -1.31 4.88
C ALA A 103 -12.53 -1.27 3.51
N ALA A 104 -12.56 -2.39 2.78
CA ALA A 104 -13.10 -2.46 1.44
C ALA A 104 -13.43 -3.90 1.02
N ASN A 105 -14.07 -4.05 -0.14
CA ASN A 105 -14.26 -5.36 -0.77
C ASN A 105 -13.15 -5.62 -1.82
N TYR A 106 -12.32 -6.62 -1.57
CA TYR A 106 -11.15 -6.94 -2.40
C TYR A 106 -11.48 -7.99 -3.46
N SER A 107 -12.30 -7.63 -4.44
CA SER A 107 -12.87 -8.59 -5.41
C SER A 107 -11.85 -9.32 -6.30
N ASN A 108 -10.64 -8.78 -6.45
CA ASN A 108 -9.57 -9.31 -7.30
C ASN A 108 -8.36 -9.84 -6.51
N LEU A 109 -8.50 -9.95 -5.19
CA LEU A 109 -7.44 -10.45 -4.33
C LEU A 109 -7.27 -11.95 -4.54
N ASN A 110 -6.11 -12.35 -5.03
CA ASN A 110 -5.77 -13.74 -5.31
C ASN A 110 -4.87 -14.33 -4.22
N GLN A 111 -4.11 -13.48 -3.53
CA GLN A 111 -3.16 -13.92 -2.51
C GLN A 111 -3.13 -12.92 -1.34
N LEU A 112 -3.24 -13.47 -0.13
CA LEU A 112 -3.13 -12.74 1.12
C LEU A 112 -2.06 -13.41 2.00
N ASP A 113 -1.02 -12.65 2.32
CA ASP A 113 0.05 -13.09 3.20
C ASP A 113 -0.10 -12.39 4.56
N ILE A 114 -0.31 -13.19 5.61
CA ILE A 114 -0.44 -12.67 6.97
C ILE A 114 0.85 -12.92 7.73
N LEU A 115 1.46 -11.84 8.20
CA LEU A 115 2.62 -11.86 9.09
C LEU A 115 2.13 -11.90 10.54
N ILE A 116 2.46 -12.99 11.22
CA ILE A 116 2.24 -13.15 12.67
C ILE A 116 3.54 -12.74 13.34
N MET A 117 3.52 -11.61 14.05
CA MET A 117 4.62 -11.21 14.92
C MET A 117 4.20 -11.51 16.35
N ASP A 118 4.86 -12.51 16.96
CA ASP A 118 4.72 -12.79 18.38
C ASP A 118 5.67 -11.85 19.14
N GLN A 119 5.20 -11.25 20.23
CA GLN A 119 6.00 -10.23 20.95
C GLN A 119 7.28 -10.80 21.57
N ASP A 120 7.38 -12.12 21.68
CA ASP A 120 8.47 -12.84 22.35
C ASP A 120 9.35 -13.69 21.43
N THR A 121 9.10 -13.73 20.11
CA THR A 121 9.93 -14.51 19.19
C THR A 121 10.04 -13.85 17.81
N ASP A 122 11.29 -13.57 17.41
CA ASP A 122 11.70 -13.22 16.03
C ASP A 122 11.51 -14.41 15.07
N ILE A 123 10.29 -14.95 14.98
CA ILE A 123 9.94 -16.01 14.04
C ILE A 123 8.86 -15.48 13.12
N ASP A 124 9.28 -15.06 11.93
CA ASP A 124 8.39 -14.73 10.82
C ASP A 124 7.69 -16.01 10.33
N LEU A 125 6.56 -16.36 10.93
CA LEU A 125 5.69 -17.42 10.43
C LEU A 125 4.82 -16.85 9.31
N PHE A 126 5.20 -17.14 8.06
CA PHE A 126 4.41 -16.83 6.88
C PHE A 126 3.29 -17.86 6.72
N THR A 127 2.05 -17.44 6.98
CA THR A 127 0.88 -18.20 6.54
C THR A 127 0.35 -17.55 5.27
N SER A 128 0.77 -18.06 4.11
CA SER A 128 0.11 -17.73 2.85
C SER A 128 -1.15 -18.58 2.77
N LYS A 129 -2.31 -17.93 2.75
CA LYS A 129 -3.58 -18.58 2.47
C LYS A 129 -4.07 -18.00 1.14
N ASN A 130 -4.24 -18.86 0.15
CA ASN A 130 -5.04 -18.52 -1.02
C ASN A 130 -6.49 -18.47 -0.55
N PHE A 131 -7.03 -17.26 -0.41
CA PHE A 131 -8.43 -17.09 -0.09
C PHE A 131 -9.22 -17.04 -1.39
N ASP A 132 -9.78 -18.18 -1.79
CA ASP A 132 -10.91 -18.18 -2.73
C ASP A 132 -12.14 -17.70 -1.95
N TYR A 133 -12.37 -16.39 -1.88
CA TYR A 133 -13.58 -15.87 -1.24
C TYR A 133 -14.80 -16.11 -2.15
N PHE A 134 -15.69 -16.98 -1.66
CA PHE A 134 -17.03 -17.22 -2.15
C PHE A 134 -17.87 -15.94 -2.07
N ASN A 135 -18.48 -15.56 -3.20
CA ASN A 135 -19.60 -14.62 -3.21
C ASN A 135 -20.83 -15.30 -2.56
N TYR A 136 -21.42 -14.66 -1.55
CA TYR A 136 -22.81 -14.85 -1.15
C TYR A 136 -23.56 -13.52 -1.29
#